data_AF-V9FDE6-F1
#
_entry.id   AF-V9FDE6-F1
#
_cell.length_a   1.000
_cell.length_b   1.000
_cell.length_c   1.000
_cell.angle_alpha   90.00
_cell.angle_beta   90.00
_cell.angle_gamma   90.00
#
_symmetry.space_group_name_H-M   'P 1'
#
loop_
_entity.id
_entity.type
_entity.pdbx_description
1 polymer ?
#
loop_
_entity_poly.entity_id
_entity_poly.type
_entity_poly.pdbx_seq_one_letter_code
_entity_poly.pdbx_strand_id
1 'polypeptide(L)'
;MDYSTEKEGTKRRKVMSTEVFETPEPEEAFQPYAPANASARQARAGVGAGPEAEGHFHDKSSMELDEQELPATQAFEVFMGKVYKPALPKQTEYESSASTGSSKATLESPLARFTRLSLELKELEADLTLLAADAEHKKHKVMVDAGQEAEFNEVMQGLNTLQLNLSALEKNAAFQPFLRSGSNSVAASSADAALSLQKDLTAKFFQQIDALKRQQQGQTTTPSSSDGAPIVYEIYSNGELNAVDRDAKTRVATLEARISTLERAIGSFQGQELRLDGVSSLSGASSADLTSAVAQLEQRVALMSEKNLDAVKTRTTALVHEFTLLSKLKQSPSVQGALNSQADREQIQKIYDQLSSLDAVTASVPTIVDRLVTLKSVHDEALNVTARVDRMEQTQASLSELLDSDAALLANMEASLAENVQIFQSNIQQLDDRMAKLLATSGGR
;
A
#
# COMPACT_ATOMS: atom_id res chain seq x y z
N MET A 1 -67.45 41.41 54.08
CA MET A 1 -66.84 41.21 52.76
C MET A 1 -65.76 42.28 52.67
N ASP A 2 -64.46 42.04 52.84
CA ASP A 2 -63.69 40.83 52.59
C ASP A 2 -62.38 40.90 53.38
N TYR A 3 -61.89 39.73 53.81
CA TYR A 3 -60.50 39.55 54.19
C TYR A 3 -59.97 38.28 53.52
N SER A 4 -58.67 38.31 53.27
CA SER A 4 -57.73 37.20 53.00
C SER A 4 -57.41 36.85 51.54
N THR A 5 -56.31 37.46 51.09
CA THR A 5 -55.08 36.81 50.63
C THR A 5 -55.16 35.37 50.10
N GLU A 6 -54.75 35.16 48.85
CA GLU A 6 -53.60 34.30 48.53
C GLU A 6 -53.12 34.49 47.09
N LYS A 7 -51.80 34.55 46.95
CA LYS A 7 -51.04 34.69 45.71
C LYS A 7 -50.88 33.33 45.03
N GLU A 8 -50.56 33.43 43.74
CA GLU A 8 -49.77 32.46 42.96
C GLU A 8 -50.40 31.10 42.64
N GLY A 9 -50.84 31.03 41.39
CA GLY A 9 -50.95 29.78 40.65
C GLY A 9 -50.83 30.08 39.16
N THR A 10 -49.72 30.73 38.76
CA THR A 10 -49.41 30.99 37.36
C THR A 10 -49.30 29.63 36.67
N LYS A 11 -50.38 29.18 36.02
CA LYS A 11 -50.34 28.05 35.09
C LYS A 11 -49.37 28.44 34.00
N ARG A 12 -48.11 28.00 34.12
CA ARG A 12 -47.11 28.09 33.06
C ARG A 12 -47.73 27.40 31.85
N ARG A 13 -48.21 28.21 30.91
CA ARG A 13 -48.60 27.78 29.57
C ARG A 13 -47.39 27.02 29.05
N LYS A 14 -47.51 25.70 28.89
CA LYS A 14 -46.47 24.88 28.29
C LYS A 14 -46.34 25.38 26.86
N VAL A 15 -45.41 26.30 26.62
CA VAL A 15 -45.06 26.75 25.28
C VAL A 15 -44.45 25.53 24.63
N MET A 16 -45.24 24.83 23.81
CA MET A 16 -44.72 23.86 22.85
C MET A 16 -44.00 24.69 21.79
N SER A 17 -42.78 25.14 22.10
CA SER A 17 -41.88 25.63 21.07
C SER A 17 -41.46 24.40 20.27
N THR A 18 -42.07 24.21 19.11
CA THR A 18 -41.50 23.35 18.08
C THR A 18 -40.14 23.95 17.74
N GLU A 19 -39.06 23.20 18.00
CA GLU A 19 -37.68 23.68 17.79
C GLU A 19 -37.38 23.94 16.31
N VAL A 20 -38.23 23.42 15.43
CA VAL A 20 -38.09 23.46 13.99
C VAL A 20 -39.40 23.97 13.38
N PHE A 21 -39.32 25.06 12.60
CA PHE A 21 -40.41 25.58 11.77
C PHE A 21 -40.04 25.32 10.31
N GLU A 22 -40.47 24.16 9.81
CA GLU A 22 -40.28 23.76 8.43
C GLU A 22 -41.59 23.87 7.65
N THR A 23 -41.50 24.20 6.36
CA THR A 23 -42.61 24.02 5.42
C THR A 23 -42.91 22.52 5.31
N PRO A 24 -44.19 22.09 5.32
CA PRO A 24 -44.52 20.69 5.15
C PRO A 24 -43.78 20.11 3.94
N GLU A 25 -43.03 19.03 4.13
CA GLU A 25 -42.36 18.35 3.01
C GLU A 25 -43.44 18.00 1.97
N PRO A 26 -43.37 18.55 0.75
CA PRO A 26 -44.26 18.09 -0.29
C PRO A 26 -43.95 16.60 -0.52
N GLU A 27 -44.99 15.77 -0.62
CA GLU A 27 -44.87 14.39 -1.11
C GLU A 27 -44.49 14.36 -2.60
N GLU A 28 -43.49 15.15 -3.00
CA GLU A 28 -42.82 14.96 -4.27
C GLU A 28 -42.08 13.63 -4.16
N ALA A 29 -42.72 12.56 -4.62
CA ALA A 29 -42.06 11.31 -4.92
C ALA A 29 -40.80 11.67 -5.70
N PHE A 30 -39.63 11.51 -5.08
CA PHE A 30 -38.34 11.79 -5.70
C PHE A 30 -38.27 11.00 -7.00
N GLN A 31 -38.57 11.68 -8.10
CA GLN A 31 -38.26 11.17 -9.42
C GLN A 31 -36.77 11.42 -9.54
N PRO A 32 -35.93 10.36 -9.55
CA PRO A 32 -34.54 10.57 -9.92
C PRO A 32 -34.57 11.33 -11.24
N TYR A 33 -33.88 12.47 -11.32
CA TYR A 33 -33.74 13.21 -12.57
C TYR A 33 -33.50 12.16 -13.64
N ALA A 34 -34.50 11.99 -14.52
CA ALA A 34 -34.32 11.13 -15.65
C ALA A 34 -33.05 11.67 -16.30
N PRO A 35 -31.96 10.87 -16.45
CA PRO A 35 -30.99 11.27 -17.43
C PRO A 35 -31.85 11.51 -18.68
N ALA A 36 -31.68 12.63 -19.38
CA ALA A 36 -32.58 13.07 -20.46
C ALA A 36 -32.84 12.00 -21.55
N ASN A 37 -32.21 10.83 -21.44
CA ASN A 37 -32.31 9.63 -22.25
C ASN A 37 -33.15 8.46 -21.67
N ALA A 38 -33.78 8.56 -20.50
CA ALA A 38 -34.55 7.43 -19.95
C ALA A 38 -35.94 7.27 -20.61
N SER A 39 -36.54 8.34 -21.12
CA SER A 39 -37.84 8.28 -21.82
C SER A 39 -37.76 7.67 -23.23
N ALA A 40 -36.56 7.45 -23.77
CA ALA A 40 -36.38 6.88 -25.11
C ALA A 40 -36.34 5.35 -25.14
N ARG A 41 -36.28 4.65 -23.99
CA ARG A 41 -36.26 3.18 -23.96
C ARG A 41 -37.64 2.52 -23.85
N GLN A 42 -38.68 3.24 -23.45
CA GLN A 42 -40.05 2.68 -23.36
C GLN A 42 -40.93 2.95 -24.58
N ALA A 43 -40.49 3.80 -25.53
CA ALA A 43 -41.28 4.14 -26.72
C ALA A 43 -40.97 3.28 -27.96
N ARG A 44 -40.43 2.06 -27.81
CA ARG A 44 -40.31 1.09 -28.92
C ARG A 44 -41.39 0.00 -28.87
N ALA A 45 -42.61 0.39 -28.51
CA ALA A 45 -43.83 -0.38 -28.76
C ALA A 45 -45.01 0.59 -28.93
N GLY A 46 -45.11 1.26 -30.08
CA GLY A 46 -46.29 2.09 -30.35
C GLY A 46 -46.11 3.10 -31.45
N VAL A 47 -46.70 2.80 -32.60
CA VAL A 47 -46.95 3.65 -33.77
C VAL A 47 -47.56 5.01 -33.38
N GLY A 48 -47.12 6.12 -34.00
CA GLY A 48 -47.98 7.32 -34.15
C GLY A 48 -47.30 8.69 -34.13
N ALA A 49 -47.17 9.28 -35.33
CA ALA A 49 -47.01 10.69 -35.73
C ALA A 49 -47.21 11.86 -34.73
N GLY A 50 -46.36 12.89 -34.84
CA GLY A 50 -46.67 14.30 -34.50
C GLY A 50 -45.44 15.18 -34.22
N PRO A 51 -45.37 16.46 -34.66
CA PRO A 51 -44.10 17.12 -35.01
C PRO A 51 -43.55 18.15 -33.99
N GLU A 52 -42.24 18.38 -34.13
CA GLU A 52 -41.49 19.62 -33.86
C GLU A 52 -41.37 20.14 -32.41
N ALA A 53 -40.19 19.93 -31.84
CA ALA A 53 -39.52 20.91 -30.98
C ALA A 53 -38.01 20.79 -31.16
N GLU A 54 -37.39 21.83 -31.73
CA GLU A 54 -35.96 21.99 -31.89
C GLU A 54 -35.25 21.88 -30.54
N GLY A 55 -34.44 20.84 -30.39
CA GLY A 55 -33.39 20.74 -29.39
C GLY A 55 -32.27 19.96 -30.04
N HIS A 56 -31.11 20.59 -30.24
CA HIS A 56 -29.90 19.94 -30.74
C HIS A 56 -29.52 18.79 -29.80
N PHE A 57 -30.02 17.60 -30.13
CA PHE A 57 -29.66 16.35 -29.52
C PHE A 57 -28.37 15.89 -30.17
N HIS A 58 -27.38 15.47 -29.38
CA HIS A 58 -26.28 14.64 -29.89
C HIS A 58 -26.89 13.30 -30.31
N ASP A 59 -27.49 13.28 -31.48
CA ASP A 59 -27.95 12.08 -32.14
C ASP A 59 -26.71 11.28 -32.56
N LYS A 60 -26.31 10.35 -31.70
CA LYS A 60 -25.23 9.39 -31.97
C LYS A 60 -25.52 8.51 -33.20
N SER A 61 -26.72 8.60 -33.79
CA SER A 61 -27.04 7.88 -35.03
C SER A 61 -26.86 8.72 -36.31
N SER A 62 -26.59 10.02 -36.21
CA SER A 62 -26.45 10.91 -37.39
C SER A 62 -25.06 11.52 -37.57
N MET A 63 -24.05 11.09 -36.83
CA MET A 63 -22.64 11.36 -37.17
C MET A 63 -22.09 10.21 -38.02
N GLU A 64 -21.46 10.53 -39.16
CA GLU A 64 -20.60 9.64 -39.97
C GLU A 64 -19.32 9.23 -39.19
N LEU A 65 -19.43 8.97 -37.89
CA LEU A 65 -18.36 8.55 -37.01
C LEU A 65 -18.57 7.08 -36.64
N ASP A 66 -17.62 6.24 -37.00
CA ASP A 66 -17.57 4.85 -36.58
C ASP A 66 -17.16 4.81 -35.09
N GLU A 67 -18.15 4.83 -34.19
CA GLU A 67 -17.94 4.65 -32.75
C GLU A 67 -17.81 3.16 -32.42
N GLN A 68 -16.57 2.69 -32.23
CA GLN A 68 -16.31 1.31 -31.80
C GLN A 68 -16.03 1.24 -30.29
N GLU A 69 -16.98 0.71 -29.51
CA GLU A 69 -16.75 0.38 -28.11
C GLU A 69 -15.91 -0.91 -28.00
N LEU A 70 -14.60 -0.76 -27.84
CA LEU A 70 -13.69 -1.88 -27.62
C LEU A 70 -13.59 -2.20 -26.12
N PRO A 71 -13.98 -3.40 -25.67
CA PRO A 71 -13.75 -3.79 -24.29
C PRO A 71 -12.25 -3.91 -24.03
N ALA A 72 -11.79 -3.31 -22.93
CA ALA A 72 -10.36 -3.21 -22.60
C ALA A 72 -9.62 -4.56 -22.57
N THR A 73 -10.34 -5.65 -22.28
CA THR A 73 -9.81 -7.02 -22.31
C THR A 73 -9.43 -7.46 -23.73
N GLN A 74 -10.28 -7.19 -24.73
CA GLN A 74 -9.98 -7.51 -26.12
C GLN A 74 -8.87 -6.61 -26.68
N ALA A 75 -8.84 -5.34 -26.29
CA ALA A 75 -7.73 -4.45 -26.65
C ALA A 75 -6.40 -4.96 -26.07
N PHE A 76 -6.39 -5.38 -24.80
CA PHE A 76 -5.19 -5.94 -24.16
C PHE A 76 -4.68 -7.20 -24.87
N GLU A 77 -5.57 -8.11 -25.26
CA GLU A 77 -5.21 -9.32 -26.02
C GLU A 77 -4.54 -8.99 -27.37
N VAL A 78 -5.01 -7.95 -28.08
CA VAL A 78 -4.44 -7.52 -29.37
C VAL A 78 -3.00 -7.01 -29.25
N PHE A 79 -2.63 -6.45 -28.09
CA PHE A 79 -1.28 -5.92 -27.83
C PHE A 79 -0.41 -6.87 -26.99
N MET A 80 -0.97 -7.94 -26.45
CA MET A 80 -0.22 -8.94 -25.71
C MET A 80 0.88 -9.55 -26.59
N GLY A 81 2.14 -9.46 -26.16
CA GLY A 81 3.29 -10.01 -26.88
C GLY A 81 3.88 -9.13 -28.00
N LYS A 82 3.28 -7.97 -28.32
CA LYS A 82 3.88 -7.00 -29.25
C LYS A 82 4.80 -6.05 -28.48
N VAL A 83 6.11 -6.29 -28.56
CA VAL A 83 7.13 -5.41 -27.94
C VAL A 83 7.62 -4.39 -28.96
N TYR A 84 7.45 -3.10 -28.67
CA TYR A 84 7.97 -2.02 -29.51
C TYR A 84 9.50 -1.99 -29.45
N LYS A 85 10.16 -2.15 -30.60
CA LYS A 85 11.60 -1.93 -30.75
C LYS A 85 11.82 -0.55 -31.36
N PRO A 86 12.35 0.44 -30.60
CA PRO A 86 12.67 1.73 -31.19
C PRO A 86 13.79 1.57 -32.22
N ALA A 87 13.50 1.87 -33.48
CA ALA A 87 14.54 2.02 -34.50
C ALA A 87 15.25 3.36 -34.24
N LEU A 88 16.47 3.29 -33.68
CA LEU A 88 17.32 4.47 -33.61
C LEU A 88 17.68 4.92 -35.04
N PRO A 89 17.63 6.23 -35.35
CA PRO A 89 18.05 6.74 -36.64
C PRO A 89 19.54 6.46 -36.84
N LYS A 90 19.87 5.94 -38.03
CA LYS A 90 21.22 5.61 -38.48
C LYS A 90 22.19 6.75 -38.20
N GLN A 91 23.04 6.59 -37.18
CA GLN A 91 24.24 7.42 -37.04
C GLN A 91 25.29 6.92 -38.02
N THR A 92 25.54 7.77 -39.01
CA THR A 92 26.81 8.04 -39.71
C THR A 92 27.89 6.96 -39.68
N GLU A 93 28.18 6.49 -40.89
CA GLU A 93 29.27 5.63 -41.32
C GLU A 93 30.65 6.18 -40.93
N TYR A 94 31.14 5.89 -39.72
CA TYR A 94 32.59 5.93 -39.43
C TYR A 94 32.97 5.11 -38.20
N GLU A 95 32.54 3.85 -38.14
CA GLU A 95 33.13 2.80 -37.28
C GLU A 95 32.62 1.44 -37.77
N SER A 96 33.12 0.99 -38.91
CA SER A 96 32.78 -0.34 -39.44
C SER A 96 33.97 -0.97 -40.15
N SER A 97 35.03 -1.24 -39.37
CA SER A 97 36.06 -2.19 -39.78
C SER A 97 36.79 -2.78 -38.57
N ALA A 98 36.07 -3.54 -37.73
CA ALA A 98 36.67 -4.58 -36.91
C ALA A 98 35.62 -5.63 -36.50
N SER A 99 35.83 -6.86 -36.94
CA SER A 99 35.10 -8.09 -36.63
C SER A 99 33.76 -8.34 -37.35
N THR A 100 33.89 -8.90 -38.55
CA THR A 100 32.91 -9.87 -39.05
C THR A 100 33.04 -11.14 -38.21
N GLY A 101 32.26 -11.23 -37.13
CA GLY A 101 32.22 -12.39 -36.26
C GLY A 101 30.83 -12.49 -35.63
N SER A 102 30.05 -13.45 -36.09
CA SER A 102 28.74 -13.77 -35.52
C SER A 102 28.92 -14.18 -34.05
N SER A 103 28.54 -13.31 -33.13
CA SER A 103 28.20 -13.74 -31.77
C SER A 103 27.01 -12.93 -31.29
N LYS A 104 25.86 -13.61 -31.23
CA LYS A 104 24.82 -13.33 -30.22
C LYS A 104 25.52 -12.88 -28.93
N ALA A 105 25.08 -11.78 -28.33
CA ALA A 105 25.48 -11.40 -26.98
C ALA A 105 24.93 -12.46 -25.99
N THR A 106 25.60 -13.61 -25.95
CA THR A 106 25.50 -14.58 -24.86
C THR A 106 26.35 -14.01 -23.73
N LEU A 107 25.72 -13.72 -22.60
CA LEU A 107 26.39 -13.33 -21.37
C LEU A 107 27.50 -14.36 -21.08
N GLU A 108 28.76 -13.95 -21.25
CA GLU A 108 29.92 -14.79 -20.95
C GLU A 108 29.91 -15.14 -19.44
N SER A 109 30.21 -16.40 -19.11
CA SER A 109 30.30 -16.79 -17.70
C SER A 109 31.46 -16.04 -17.04
N PRO A 110 31.37 -15.70 -15.74
CA PRO A 110 32.44 -15.00 -15.03
C PRO A 110 33.82 -15.68 -15.16
N LEU A 111 33.86 -17.02 -15.22
CA LEU A 111 35.07 -17.80 -15.47
C LEU A 111 35.60 -17.62 -16.91
N ALA A 112 34.72 -17.65 -17.91
CA ALA A 112 35.11 -17.43 -19.30
C ALA A 112 35.66 -16.01 -19.52
N ARG A 113 35.04 -15.00 -18.89
CA ARG A 113 35.55 -13.62 -18.89
C ARG A 113 36.90 -13.52 -18.20
N PHE A 114 37.05 -14.12 -17.02
CA PHE A 114 38.31 -14.10 -16.27
C PHE A 114 39.46 -14.76 -17.04
N THR A 115 39.22 -15.94 -17.63
CA THR A 115 40.22 -16.65 -18.43
C THR A 115 40.57 -15.89 -19.71
N ARG A 116 39.58 -15.31 -20.40
CA ARG A 116 39.80 -14.44 -21.56
C ARG A 116 40.64 -13.22 -21.19
N LEU A 117 40.27 -12.48 -20.16
CA LEU A 117 41.03 -11.33 -19.67
C LEU A 117 42.46 -11.72 -19.26
N SER A 118 42.65 -12.89 -18.66
CA SER A 118 43.99 -13.38 -18.30
C SER A 118 44.88 -13.68 -19.52
N LEU A 119 44.27 -14.04 -20.64
CA LEU A 119 44.95 -14.29 -21.91
C LEU A 119 45.19 -12.99 -22.67
N GLU A 120 44.19 -12.12 -22.76
CA GLU A 120 44.31 -10.78 -23.36
C GLU A 120 45.40 -9.95 -22.64
N LEU A 121 45.51 -10.07 -21.32
CA LEU A 121 46.57 -9.41 -20.55
C LEU A 121 47.97 -9.94 -20.92
N LYS A 122 48.10 -11.26 -21.08
CA LYS A 122 49.36 -11.91 -21.46
C LYS A 122 49.74 -11.63 -22.91
N GLU A 123 48.74 -11.53 -23.79
CA GLU A 123 48.93 -11.13 -25.18
C GLU A 123 49.40 -9.68 -25.24
N LEU A 124 48.77 -8.79 -24.48
CA LEU A 124 49.21 -7.39 -24.36
C LEU A 124 50.61 -7.26 -23.75
N GLU A 125 50.96 -8.09 -22.76
CA GLU A 125 52.31 -8.18 -22.20
C GLU A 125 53.32 -8.58 -23.29
N ALA A 126 53.02 -9.63 -24.04
CA ALA A 126 53.87 -10.11 -25.12
C ALA A 126 54.06 -9.04 -26.22
N ASP A 127 52.98 -8.38 -26.63
CA ASP A 127 53.02 -7.32 -27.64
C ASP A 127 53.86 -6.12 -27.18
N LEU A 128 53.71 -5.70 -25.92
CA LEU A 128 54.52 -4.63 -25.35
C LEU A 128 56.00 -5.02 -25.26
N THR A 129 56.33 -6.25 -24.85
CA THR A 129 57.73 -6.72 -24.84
C THR A 129 58.33 -6.82 -26.24
N LEU A 130 57.53 -7.16 -27.26
CA LEU A 130 57.96 -7.18 -28.65
C LEU A 130 58.21 -5.75 -29.16
N LEU A 131 57.34 -4.80 -28.82
CA LEU A 131 57.55 -3.37 -29.11
C LEU A 131 58.80 -2.83 -28.41
N ALA A 132 59.08 -3.23 -27.17
CA ALA A 132 60.30 -2.85 -26.47
C ALA A 132 61.56 -3.37 -27.17
N ALA A 133 61.54 -4.63 -27.63
CA ALA A 133 62.64 -5.22 -28.38
C ALA A 133 62.85 -4.51 -29.74
N ASP A 134 61.76 -4.17 -30.45
CA ASP A 134 61.84 -3.42 -31.71
C ASP A 134 62.34 -1.98 -31.49
N ALA A 135 61.96 -1.34 -30.38
CA ALA A 135 62.48 -0.03 -29.96
C ALA A 135 63.99 -0.07 -29.66
N GLU A 136 64.48 -1.12 -28.98
CA GLU A 136 65.91 -1.36 -28.74
C GLU A 136 66.71 -1.58 -30.04
N HIS A 137 66.12 -2.27 -31.02
CA HIS A 137 66.72 -2.41 -32.36
C HIS A 137 66.74 -1.09 -33.16
N LYS A 138 65.73 -0.24 -32.99
CA LYS A 138 65.61 1.08 -33.65
C LYS A 138 66.46 2.17 -33.00
N LYS A 139 66.84 1.99 -31.72
CA LYS A 139 67.81 2.80 -30.95
C LYS A 139 69.17 2.94 -31.64
N HIS A 140 69.55 1.96 -32.47
CA HIS A 140 70.78 2.02 -33.27
C HIS A 140 70.69 2.92 -34.53
N LYS A 141 69.54 3.51 -34.84
CA LYS A 141 69.38 4.34 -36.06
C LYS A 141 68.71 5.71 -35.87
N VAL A 142 67.97 5.95 -34.79
CA VAL A 142 67.38 7.28 -34.48
C VAL A 142 67.25 7.43 -32.97
N MET A 143 67.63 8.60 -32.42
CA MET A 143 67.37 8.97 -31.02
C MET A 143 65.87 8.90 -30.74
N VAL A 144 65.42 7.88 -30.00
CA VAL A 144 64.05 7.79 -29.51
C VAL A 144 63.94 8.60 -28.22
N ASP A 145 62.89 9.40 -28.15
CA ASP A 145 62.60 10.39 -27.12
C ASP A 145 62.44 9.72 -25.74
N ALA A 146 63.22 10.17 -24.74
CA ALA A 146 63.25 9.58 -23.40
C ALA A 146 61.88 9.59 -22.69
N GLY A 147 60.95 10.43 -23.14
CA GLY A 147 59.56 10.44 -22.67
C GLY A 147 58.78 9.17 -23.03
N GLN A 148 58.99 8.60 -24.22
CA GLN A 148 58.28 7.39 -24.66
C GLN A 148 58.76 6.14 -23.91
N GLU A 149 60.02 6.08 -23.51
CA GLU A 149 60.55 5.00 -22.68
C GLU A 149 60.01 5.07 -21.24
N ALA A 150 59.80 6.27 -20.69
CA ALA A 150 59.20 6.45 -19.37
C ALA A 150 57.72 6.02 -19.35
N GLU A 151 56.95 6.42 -20.36
CA GLU A 151 55.54 6.03 -20.52
C GLU A 151 55.40 4.51 -20.71
N PHE A 152 56.29 3.88 -21.48
CA PHE A 152 56.29 2.44 -21.66
C PHE A 152 56.54 1.67 -20.36
N ASN A 153 57.51 2.13 -19.55
CA ASN A 153 57.80 1.52 -18.25
C ASN A 153 56.65 1.68 -17.26
N GLU A 154 55.96 2.82 -17.27
CA GLU A 154 54.77 3.05 -16.45
C GLU A 154 53.61 2.12 -16.86
N VAL A 155 53.37 1.95 -18.17
CA VAL A 155 52.37 1.02 -18.69
C VAL A 155 52.69 -0.43 -18.32
N MET A 156 53.97 -0.83 -18.39
CA MET A 156 54.41 -2.17 -17.98
C MET A 156 54.20 -2.41 -16.47
N GLN A 157 54.47 -1.40 -15.64
CA GLN A 157 54.22 -1.46 -14.20
C GLN A 157 52.72 -1.53 -13.88
N GLY A 158 51.90 -0.78 -14.63
CA GLY A 158 50.44 -0.85 -14.55
C GLY A 158 49.89 -2.23 -14.94
N LEU A 159 50.43 -2.83 -15.99
CA LEU A 159 50.06 -4.18 -16.44
C LEU A 159 50.40 -5.24 -15.38
N ASN A 160 51.59 -5.15 -14.79
CA ASN A 160 52.02 -6.06 -13.72
C ASN A 160 51.11 -5.93 -12.48
N THR A 161 50.69 -4.71 -12.16
CA THR A 161 49.73 -4.44 -11.08
C THR A 161 48.35 -5.06 -11.39
N LEU A 162 47.89 -4.98 -12.64
CA LEU A 162 46.64 -5.62 -13.05
C LEU A 162 46.72 -7.15 -12.98
N GLN A 163 47.86 -7.73 -13.37
CA GLN A 163 48.14 -9.17 -13.24
C GLN A 163 48.11 -9.63 -11.78
N LEU A 164 48.74 -8.86 -10.89
CA LEU A 164 48.71 -9.08 -9.44
C LEU A 164 47.26 -9.04 -8.92
N ASN A 165 46.47 -8.05 -9.34
CA ASN A 165 45.07 -7.93 -8.96
C ASN A 165 44.20 -9.10 -9.46
N LEU A 166 44.41 -9.57 -10.70
CA LEU A 166 43.72 -10.75 -11.24
C LEU A 166 44.11 -12.03 -10.48
N SER A 167 45.39 -12.20 -10.12
CA SER A 167 45.84 -13.33 -9.31
C SER A 167 45.34 -13.27 -7.85
N ALA A 168 45.16 -12.07 -7.30
CA ALA A 168 44.57 -11.87 -5.97
C ALA A 168 43.07 -12.20 -5.99
N LEU A 169 42.37 -11.89 -7.08
CA LEU A 169 40.97 -12.26 -7.29
C LEU A 169 40.79 -13.78 -7.39
N GLU A 170 41.73 -14.48 -8.03
CA GLU A 170 41.77 -15.95 -8.05
C GLU A 170 41.95 -16.54 -6.65
N LYS A 171 42.82 -15.94 -5.82
CA LYS A 171 43.12 -16.45 -4.46
C LYS A 171 42.04 -16.12 -3.43
N ASN A 172 41.17 -15.16 -3.70
CA ASN A 172 40.14 -14.73 -2.77
C ASN A 172 39.05 -15.82 -2.61
N ALA A 173 38.87 -16.28 -1.38
CA ALA A 173 37.97 -17.38 -1.01
C ALA A 173 36.50 -17.14 -1.43
N ALA A 174 36.07 -15.88 -1.57
CA ALA A 174 34.72 -15.53 -2.01
C ALA A 174 34.45 -15.83 -3.50
N PHE A 175 35.50 -15.86 -4.34
CA PHE A 175 35.36 -16.03 -5.79
C PHE A 175 35.81 -17.42 -6.28
N GLN A 176 36.48 -18.20 -5.42
CA GLN A 176 36.83 -19.61 -5.67
C GLN A 176 35.64 -20.49 -6.16
N PRO A 177 34.41 -20.34 -5.65
CA PRO A 177 33.27 -21.14 -6.12
C PRO A 177 32.88 -20.84 -7.57
N PHE A 178 33.14 -19.62 -8.05
CA PHE A 178 32.84 -19.17 -9.41
C PHE A 178 33.99 -19.42 -10.39
N LEU A 179 35.21 -19.58 -9.87
CA LEU A 179 36.44 -19.73 -10.68
C LEU A 179 36.95 -21.18 -10.79
N ARG A 180 36.52 -22.11 -9.92
CA ARG A 180 36.93 -23.53 -9.94
C ARG A 180 35.87 -24.50 -10.52
N SER A 181 35.11 -24.09 -11.52
CA SER A 181 34.24 -25.04 -12.24
C SER A 181 34.95 -25.56 -13.49
N GLY A 182 35.75 -26.61 -13.29
CA GLY A 182 36.36 -27.36 -14.37
C GLY A 182 35.32 -28.20 -15.13
N SER A 183 35.26 -27.97 -16.43
CA SER A 183 34.74 -28.87 -17.48
C SER A 183 33.21 -28.99 -17.63
N ASN A 184 32.67 -28.21 -18.58
CA ASN A 184 31.58 -28.54 -19.50
C ASN A 184 30.57 -29.63 -19.06
N SER A 185 29.50 -29.22 -18.34
CA SER A 185 28.12 -29.76 -18.49
C SER A 185 27.14 -29.37 -17.35
N VAL A 186 27.36 -28.27 -16.61
CA VAL A 186 26.84 -28.20 -15.24
C VAL A 186 26.11 -26.90 -14.88
N ALA A 187 25.05 -26.57 -15.64
CA ALA A 187 24.05 -25.61 -15.18
C ALA A 187 23.04 -26.22 -14.18
N ALA A 188 22.97 -27.56 -14.07
CA ALA A 188 22.05 -28.26 -13.16
C ALA A 188 22.70 -28.72 -11.84
N SER A 189 23.98 -29.10 -11.83
CA SER A 189 24.64 -29.63 -10.61
C SER A 189 25.30 -28.58 -9.73
N SER A 190 25.39 -27.32 -10.16
CA SER A 190 25.86 -26.20 -9.32
C SER A 190 24.91 -25.95 -8.15
N ALA A 191 23.60 -26.06 -8.38
CA ALA A 191 22.60 -25.97 -7.32
C ALA A 191 22.67 -27.19 -6.39
N ASP A 192 22.81 -28.41 -6.92
CA ASP A 192 22.91 -29.62 -6.09
C ASP A 192 24.20 -29.70 -5.27
N ALA A 193 25.34 -29.25 -5.81
CA ALA A 193 26.59 -29.19 -5.06
C ALA A 193 26.52 -28.14 -3.94
N ALA A 194 25.95 -26.96 -4.22
CA ALA A 194 25.72 -25.93 -3.20
C ALA A 194 24.69 -26.38 -2.15
N LEU A 195 23.61 -27.04 -2.56
CA LEU A 195 22.59 -27.58 -1.66
C LEU A 195 23.11 -28.76 -0.82
N SER A 196 23.97 -29.62 -1.38
CA SER A 196 24.59 -30.73 -0.65
C SER A 196 25.60 -30.23 0.37
N LEU A 197 26.40 -29.22 0.03
CA LEU A 197 27.31 -28.55 0.96
C LEU A 197 26.52 -27.81 2.04
N GLN A 198 25.47 -27.08 1.67
CA GLN A 198 24.57 -26.42 2.62
C GLN A 198 23.92 -27.44 3.55
N LYS A 199 23.49 -28.61 3.05
CA LYS A 199 22.92 -29.70 3.84
C LYS A 199 23.93 -30.34 4.79
N ASP A 200 25.18 -30.54 4.36
CA ASP A 200 26.24 -31.08 5.23
C ASP A 200 26.67 -30.07 6.31
N LEU A 201 26.80 -28.79 5.96
CA LEU A 201 27.07 -27.72 6.91
C LEU A 201 25.93 -27.53 7.91
N THR A 202 24.68 -27.60 7.44
CA THR A 202 23.48 -27.54 8.28
C THR A 202 23.42 -28.74 9.22
N ALA A 203 23.73 -29.95 8.74
CA ALA A 203 23.79 -31.15 9.57
C ALA A 203 24.89 -31.06 10.64
N LYS A 204 26.08 -30.55 10.29
CA LYS A 204 27.18 -30.30 11.24
C LYS A 204 26.83 -29.23 12.26
N PHE A 205 26.13 -28.17 11.84
CA PHE A 205 25.65 -27.12 12.73
C PHE A 205 24.61 -27.65 13.74
N PHE A 206 23.64 -28.43 13.27
CA PHE A 206 22.67 -29.09 14.18
C PHE A 206 23.35 -30.10 15.10
N GLN A 207 24.35 -30.85 14.63
CA GLN A 207 25.15 -31.74 15.49
C GLN A 207 25.94 -30.98 16.55
N GLN A 208 26.49 -29.81 16.23
CA GLN A 208 27.18 -28.94 17.18
C GLN A 208 26.20 -28.34 18.21
N ILE A 209 25.00 -27.93 17.77
CA ILE A 209 23.93 -27.46 18.66
C ILE A 209 23.46 -28.59 19.58
N ASP A 210 23.25 -29.80 19.06
CA ASP A 210 22.84 -30.95 19.87
C ASP A 210 23.95 -31.41 20.83
N ALA A 211 25.22 -31.35 20.41
CA ALA A 211 26.36 -31.61 21.29
C ALA A 211 26.44 -30.58 22.43
N LEU A 212 26.23 -29.31 22.12
CA LEU A 212 26.22 -28.23 23.11
C LEU A 212 25.00 -28.29 24.03
N LYS A 213 23.83 -28.66 23.50
CA LYS A 213 22.61 -28.89 24.29
C LYS A 213 22.79 -30.08 25.24
N ARG A 214 23.47 -31.15 24.82
CA ARG A 214 23.87 -32.26 25.69
C ARG A 214 24.89 -31.84 26.75
N GLN A 215 25.79 -30.91 26.42
CA GLN A 215 26.76 -30.34 27.36
C GLN A 215 26.08 -29.44 28.41
N GLN A 216 25.03 -28.69 28.03
CA GLN A 216 24.21 -27.91 28.96
C GLN A 216 23.22 -28.75 29.77
N GLN A 217 22.67 -29.84 29.21
CA GLN A 217 21.78 -30.77 29.94
C GLN A 217 22.52 -31.76 30.85
N GLY A 218 23.86 -31.86 30.74
CA GLY A 218 24.70 -32.78 31.51
C GLY A 218 25.32 -32.22 32.79
N GLN A 219 25.05 -30.97 33.19
CA GLN A 219 25.75 -30.35 34.33
C GLN A 219 24.79 -29.72 35.34
N THR A 220 24.30 -30.55 36.25
CA THR A 220 23.93 -30.09 37.60
C THR A 220 25.22 -29.83 38.39
N THR A 221 25.34 -28.59 38.88
CA THR A 221 26.14 -28.16 40.04
C THR A 221 27.66 -28.34 39.99
N THR A 222 28.39 -27.35 39.47
CA THR A 222 29.51 -26.63 40.14
C THR A 222 30.16 -25.63 39.18
N PRO A 223 30.56 -24.42 39.62
CA PRO A 223 31.09 -23.38 38.74
C PRO A 223 32.59 -23.62 38.54
N SER A 224 32.98 -24.05 37.35
CA SER A 224 34.37 -23.94 36.93
C SER A 224 34.44 -23.31 35.54
N SER A 225 35.22 -22.23 35.49
CA SER A 225 35.61 -21.46 34.33
C SER A 225 36.02 -22.37 33.16
N SER A 226 35.27 -22.32 32.06
CA SER A 226 35.79 -22.70 30.75
C SER A 226 35.42 -21.65 29.72
N ASP A 227 36.50 -21.05 29.24
CA ASP A 227 36.77 -20.34 28.00
C ASP A 227 36.01 -20.93 26.78
N GLY A 228 34.71 -20.65 26.70
CA GLY A 228 33.89 -20.90 25.51
C GLY A 228 33.32 -19.56 25.05
N ALA A 229 33.80 -19.05 23.92
CA ALA A 229 33.31 -17.81 23.33
C ALA A 229 31.76 -17.82 23.28
N PRO A 230 31.08 -16.74 23.70
CA PRO A 230 29.62 -16.67 23.69
C PRO A 230 29.14 -16.84 22.24
N ILE A 231 28.30 -17.85 22.00
CA ILE A 231 27.72 -18.09 20.68
C ILE A 231 26.68 -17.01 20.43
N VAL A 232 27.06 -16.02 19.63
CA VAL A 232 26.18 -14.95 19.17
C VAL A 232 25.42 -15.44 17.95
N TYR A 233 24.11 -15.63 18.09
CA TYR A 233 23.24 -15.93 16.96
C TYR A 233 22.80 -14.61 16.33
N GLU A 234 23.42 -14.27 15.21
CA GLU A 234 23.00 -13.14 14.40
C GLU A 234 21.93 -13.60 13.41
N ILE A 235 20.66 -13.29 13.73
CA ILE A 235 19.53 -13.58 12.86
C ILE A 235 19.36 -12.41 11.91
N TYR A 236 19.81 -12.58 10.67
CA TYR A 236 19.57 -11.63 9.59
C TYR A 236 18.21 -11.92 8.96
N SER A 237 17.23 -11.04 9.21
CA SER A 237 15.94 -11.08 8.50
C SER A 237 16.02 -10.14 7.28
N ASN A 238 15.80 -10.67 6.08
CA ASN A 238 15.88 -9.92 4.82
C ASN A 238 14.69 -8.97 4.58
N GLY A 239 13.94 -8.59 5.63
CA GLY A 239 12.73 -7.77 5.52
C GLY A 239 11.57 -8.44 4.76
N GLU A 240 11.74 -9.71 4.36
CA GLU A 240 10.67 -10.50 3.79
C GLU A 240 9.61 -10.79 4.85
N LEU A 241 8.33 -10.59 4.49
CA LEU A 241 7.20 -10.89 5.36
C LEU A 241 7.32 -12.32 5.91
N ASN A 242 7.09 -12.49 7.21
CA ASN A 242 7.11 -13.82 7.83
C ASN A 242 6.17 -14.76 7.06
N ALA A 243 6.50 -16.05 6.99
CA ALA A 243 5.67 -17.03 6.27
C ALA A 243 4.19 -16.97 6.69
N VAL A 244 3.94 -16.68 7.98
CA VAL A 244 2.60 -16.50 8.56
C VAL A 244 1.89 -15.25 8.01
N ASP A 245 2.59 -14.13 7.88
CA ASP A 245 2.01 -12.89 7.36
C ASP A 245 1.70 -13.00 5.86
N ARG A 246 2.53 -13.75 5.12
CA ARG A 246 2.27 -14.06 3.70
C ARG A 246 1.01 -14.90 3.57
N ASP A 247 0.90 -15.96 4.34
CA ASP A 247 -0.29 -16.82 4.36
C ASP A 247 -1.55 -16.03 4.74
N ALA A 248 -1.49 -15.18 5.78
CA ALA A 248 -2.58 -14.31 6.18
C ALA A 248 -3.04 -13.39 5.03
N LYS A 249 -2.11 -12.70 4.34
CA LYS A 249 -2.45 -11.85 3.18
C LYS A 249 -3.09 -12.64 2.04
N THR A 250 -2.56 -13.82 1.72
CA THR A 250 -3.16 -14.66 0.67
C THR A 250 -4.56 -15.15 1.02
N ARG A 251 -4.83 -15.46 2.29
CA ARG A 251 -6.16 -15.82 2.78
C ARG A 251 -7.13 -14.64 2.69
N VAL A 252 -6.70 -13.44 3.08
CA VAL A 252 -7.53 -12.22 2.94
C VAL A 252 -7.87 -11.96 1.48
N ALA A 253 -6.88 -12.03 0.56
CA ALA A 253 -7.13 -11.87 -0.87
C ALA A 253 -8.11 -12.94 -1.42
N THR A 254 -8.03 -14.17 -0.93
CA THR A 254 -8.96 -15.24 -1.31
C THR A 254 -10.38 -14.97 -0.79
N LEU A 255 -10.51 -14.45 0.44
CA LEU A 255 -11.80 -14.06 1.01
C LEU A 255 -12.40 -12.88 0.25
N GLU A 256 -11.62 -11.87 -0.09
CA GLU A 256 -12.06 -10.73 -0.91
C GLU A 256 -12.55 -11.17 -2.30
N ALA A 257 -11.82 -12.07 -2.97
CA ALA A 257 -12.27 -12.63 -4.24
C ALA A 257 -13.60 -13.37 -4.09
N ARG A 258 -13.78 -14.16 -3.02
CA ARG A 258 -15.05 -14.84 -2.73
C ARG A 258 -16.18 -13.86 -2.42
N ILE A 259 -15.91 -12.82 -1.63
CA ILE A 259 -16.88 -11.77 -1.32
C ILE A 259 -17.29 -11.05 -2.61
N SER A 260 -16.34 -10.68 -3.48
CA SER A 260 -16.63 -10.07 -4.77
C SER A 260 -17.48 -10.97 -5.68
N THR A 261 -17.23 -12.29 -5.69
CA THR A 261 -18.11 -13.21 -6.43
C THR A 261 -19.52 -13.29 -5.84
N LEU A 262 -19.66 -13.23 -4.51
CA LEU A 262 -20.96 -13.21 -3.83
C LEU A 262 -21.69 -11.90 -4.08
N GLU A 263 -21.00 -10.77 -4.01
CA GLU A 263 -21.54 -9.44 -4.34
C GLU A 263 -22.00 -9.38 -5.81
N ARG A 264 -21.21 -9.96 -6.73
CA ARG A 264 -21.61 -10.06 -8.14
C ARG A 264 -22.82 -10.97 -8.36
N ALA A 265 -22.92 -12.07 -7.61
CA ALA A 265 -24.03 -13.01 -7.71
C ALA A 265 -25.33 -12.46 -7.08
N ILE A 266 -25.22 -11.71 -5.98
CA ILE A 266 -26.33 -11.04 -5.32
C ILE A 266 -26.70 -9.73 -6.05
N GLY A 267 -25.77 -9.21 -6.85
CA GLY A 267 -25.93 -8.06 -7.72
C GLY A 267 -25.36 -6.79 -7.09
N SER A 268 -24.70 -5.97 -7.90
CA SER A 268 -24.49 -4.56 -7.59
C SER A 268 -25.86 -3.89 -7.63
N PHE A 269 -26.51 -3.78 -6.49
CA PHE A 269 -27.77 -3.04 -6.33
C PHE A 269 -27.48 -1.53 -6.49
N GLN A 270 -27.10 -1.11 -7.70
CA GLN A 270 -27.31 0.25 -8.16
C GLN A 270 -28.84 0.39 -8.25
N GLY A 271 -29.46 0.95 -7.21
CA GLY A 271 -30.91 0.93 -6.91
C GLY A 271 -31.86 1.60 -7.90
N GLN A 272 -31.64 1.43 -9.20
CA GLN A 272 -32.41 2.03 -10.28
C GLN A 272 -33.34 1.01 -10.98
N GLU A 273 -32.95 -0.25 -11.15
CA GLU A 273 -33.73 -1.19 -11.98
C GLU A 273 -34.86 -1.93 -11.23
N LEU A 274 -34.80 -2.06 -9.91
CA LEU A 274 -35.88 -2.69 -9.13
C LEU A 274 -37.06 -1.75 -8.80
N ARG A 275 -36.97 -0.46 -9.16
CA ARG A 275 -38.07 0.49 -8.96
C ARG A 275 -39.19 0.37 -10.01
N LEU A 276 -38.91 -0.30 -11.13
CA LEU A 276 -39.86 -0.38 -12.25
C LEU A 276 -40.84 -1.55 -12.15
N ASP A 277 -40.54 -2.56 -11.32
CA ASP A 277 -41.48 -3.63 -11.03
C ASP A 277 -42.18 -3.28 -9.71
N GLY A 278 -43.51 -3.22 -9.70
CA GLY A 278 -44.37 -2.67 -8.63
C GLY A 278 -44.33 -3.40 -7.27
N VAL A 279 -43.20 -4.01 -6.93
CA VAL A 279 -42.89 -4.66 -5.66
C VAL A 279 -42.31 -3.64 -4.66
N SER A 280 -41.58 -2.62 -5.11
CA SER A 280 -40.98 -1.62 -4.21
C SER A 280 -41.91 -0.44 -3.86
N SER A 281 -43.00 -0.20 -4.60
CA SER A 281 -43.89 0.96 -4.35
C SER A 281 -44.91 0.73 -3.22
N LEU A 282 -44.97 -0.46 -2.65
CA LEU A 282 -45.94 -0.81 -1.59
C LEU A 282 -45.30 -0.95 -0.21
N SER A 283 -43.98 -0.96 -0.12
CA SER A 283 -43.25 -0.94 1.14
C SER A 283 -42.16 0.12 1.01
N GLY A 284 -42.41 1.29 1.58
CA GLY A 284 -41.46 2.40 1.66
C GLY A 284 -40.20 2.11 2.50
N ALA A 285 -39.80 0.85 2.63
CA ALA A 285 -38.57 0.45 3.27
C ALA A 285 -37.48 0.32 2.20
N SER A 286 -36.54 1.26 2.20
CA SER A 286 -35.29 1.20 1.43
C SER A 286 -34.33 0.08 1.90
N SER A 287 -34.83 -0.92 2.60
CA SER A 287 -34.10 -2.06 3.16
C SER A 287 -34.94 -3.34 3.12
N ALA A 288 -35.58 -3.63 1.98
CA ALA A 288 -36.27 -4.90 1.82
C ALA A 288 -35.23 -6.02 1.73
N ASP A 289 -35.11 -6.82 2.79
CA ASP A 289 -34.30 -8.04 2.79
C ASP A 289 -34.65 -8.89 1.56
N LEU A 290 -33.63 -9.35 0.82
CA LEU A 290 -33.82 -10.18 -0.38
C LEU A 290 -34.65 -11.44 -0.09
N THR A 291 -34.55 -11.97 1.13
CA THR A 291 -35.36 -13.09 1.61
C THR A 291 -36.84 -12.73 1.74
N SER A 292 -37.17 -11.51 2.18
CA SER A 292 -38.54 -11.00 2.22
C SER A 292 -39.11 -10.82 0.81
N ALA A 293 -38.30 -10.29 -0.12
CA ALA A 293 -38.69 -10.15 -1.53
C ALA A 293 -38.93 -11.52 -2.19
N VAL A 294 -38.07 -12.51 -1.93
CA VAL A 294 -38.24 -13.89 -2.40
C VAL A 294 -39.49 -14.53 -1.78
N ALA A 295 -39.71 -14.40 -0.46
CA ALA A 295 -40.91 -14.91 0.20
C ALA A 295 -42.20 -14.28 -0.34
N GLN A 296 -42.18 -12.97 -0.65
CA GLN A 296 -43.30 -12.30 -1.30
C GLN A 296 -43.52 -12.81 -2.73
N LEU A 297 -42.45 -13.06 -3.49
CA LEU A 297 -42.55 -13.64 -4.83
C LEU A 297 -43.08 -15.08 -4.76
N GLU A 298 -42.60 -15.90 -3.83
CA GLU A 298 -43.12 -17.24 -3.56
C GLU A 298 -44.60 -17.22 -3.18
N GLN A 299 -45.01 -16.28 -2.32
CA GLN A 299 -46.42 -16.08 -1.97
C GLN A 299 -47.25 -15.69 -3.21
N ARG A 300 -46.75 -14.79 -4.06
CA ARG A 300 -47.42 -14.41 -5.31
C ARG A 300 -47.49 -15.59 -6.30
N VAL A 301 -46.43 -16.38 -6.44
CA VAL A 301 -46.40 -17.59 -7.28
C VAL A 301 -47.39 -18.64 -6.74
N ALA A 302 -47.49 -18.80 -5.43
CA ALA A 302 -48.48 -19.67 -4.80
C ALA A 302 -49.93 -19.20 -5.08
N LEU A 303 -50.17 -17.88 -5.11
CA LEU A 303 -51.44 -17.28 -5.48
C LEU A 303 -51.76 -17.40 -6.98
N MET A 304 -50.74 -17.48 -7.84
CA MET A 304 -50.91 -17.71 -9.28
C MET A 304 -51.38 -19.13 -9.64
N SER A 305 -51.44 -20.05 -8.68
CA SER A 305 -52.11 -21.33 -8.91
C SER A 305 -53.63 -21.16 -8.91
N GLU A 306 -54.24 -21.41 -10.06
CA GLU A 306 -55.67 -21.19 -10.36
C GLU A 306 -56.62 -21.73 -9.27
N LYS A 307 -56.31 -22.92 -8.73
CA LYS A 307 -57.08 -23.57 -7.66
C LYS A 307 -57.06 -22.81 -6.33
N ASN A 308 -55.94 -22.17 -6.00
CA ASN A 308 -55.82 -21.39 -4.77
C ASN A 308 -56.47 -20.01 -4.93
N LEU A 309 -56.46 -19.43 -6.13
CA LEU A 309 -57.11 -18.15 -6.41
C LEU A 309 -58.63 -18.23 -6.23
N ASP A 310 -59.27 -19.31 -6.70
CA ASP A 310 -60.71 -19.53 -6.48
C ASP A 310 -61.06 -19.81 -5.01
N ALA A 311 -60.23 -20.60 -4.30
CA ALA A 311 -60.40 -20.85 -2.88
C ALA A 311 -60.20 -19.59 -2.02
N VAL A 312 -59.26 -18.72 -2.39
CA VAL A 312 -59.03 -17.42 -1.73
C VAL A 312 -60.17 -16.46 -2.05
N LYS A 313 -60.65 -16.38 -3.30
CA LYS A 313 -61.78 -15.53 -3.68
C LYS A 313 -63.04 -15.86 -2.89
N THR A 314 -63.39 -17.14 -2.78
CA THR A 314 -64.56 -17.60 -2.03
C THR A 314 -64.44 -17.29 -0.52
N ARG A 315 -63.29 -17.55 0.10
CA ARG A 315 -63.05 -17.20 1.51
C ARG A 315 -63.06 -15.69 1.75
N THR A 316 -62.48 -14.90 0.87
CA THR A 316 -62.49 -13.44 0.97
C THR A 316 -63.90 -12.89 0.86
N THR A 317 -64.75 -13.41 -0.02
CA THR A 317 -66.16 -13.00 -0.08
C THR A 317 -66.93 -13.35 1.19
N ALA A 318 -66.65 -14.51 1.81
CA ALA A 318 -67.23 -14.88 3.09
C ALA A 318 -66.76 -13.96 4.24
N LEU A 319 -65.47 -13.65 4.30
CA LEU A 319 -64.91 -12.72 5.29
C LEU A 319 -65.43 -11.29 5.11
N VAL A 320 -65.58 -10.80 3.88
CA VAL A 320 -66.17 -9.48 3.60
C VAL A 320 -67.62 -9.43 4.09
N HIS A 321 -68.37 -10.51 3.91
CA HIS A 321 -69.72 -10.62 4.45
C HIS A 321 -69.73 -10.61 5.99
N GLU A 322 -68.88 -11.41 6.63
CA GLU A 322 -68.73 -11.42 8.09
C GLU A 322 -68.26 -10.07 8.66
N PHE A 323 -67.33 -9.40 8.00
CA PHE A 323 -66.85 -8.06 8.39
C PHE A 323 -67.95 -7.01 8.25
N THR A 324 -68.78 -7.11 7.21
CA THR A 324 -69.94 -6.24 7.04
C THR A 324 -70.95 -6.43 8.17
N LEU A 325 -71.17 -7.67 8.62
CA LEU A 325 -71.99 -7.96 9.80
C LEU A 325 -71.35 -7.43 11.09
N LEU A 326 -70.04 -7.60 11.26
CA LEU A 326 -69.31 -7.10 12.43
C LEU A 326 -69.30 -5.57 12.50
N SER A 327 -69.18 -4.90 11.34
CA SER A 327 -69.25 -3.43 11.23
C SER A 327 -70.64 -2.91 11.61
N LYS A 328 -71.71 -3.57 11.15
CA LYS A 328 -73.09 -3.29 11.59
C LYS A 328 -73.27 -3.51 13.09
N LEU A 329 -72.62 -4.53 13.67
CA LEU A 329 -72.68 -4.84 15.10
C LEU A 329 -71.86 -3.86 15.95
N LYS A 330 -70.76 -3.33 15.41
CA LYS A 330 -69.91 -2.28 16.02
C LYS A 330 -70.57 -0.90 16.04
N GLN A 331 -71.54 -0.66 15.15
CA GLN A 331 -72.41 0.52 15.18
C GLN A 331 -73.53 0.42 16.25
N SER A 332 -73.65 -0.72 16.94
CA SER A 332 -74.57 -0.88 18.08
C SER A 332 -74.03 -0.16 19.33
N PRO A 333 -74.89 0.58 20.07
CA PRO A 333 -74.48 1.45 21.17
C PRO A 333 -73.90 0.73 22.41
N SER A 334 -73.98 -0.60 22.47
CA SER A 334 -73.47 -1.40 23.59
C SER A 334 -71.96 -1.59 23.60
N VAL A 335 -71.26 -1.30 22.49
CA VAL A 335 -69.80 -1.55 22.35
C VAL A 335 -68.95 -0.29 22.59
N GLN A 336 -69.58 0.90 22.63
CA GLN A 336 -68.90 2.18 22.87
C GLN A 336 -68.47 2.39 24.34
N GLY A 337 -68.88 1.53 25.27
CA GLY A 337 -68.43 1.58 26.67
C GLY A 337 -67.03 1.04 26.93
N ALA A 338 -66.42 0.32 25.98
CA ALA A 338 -65.09 -0.29 26.12
C ALA A 338 -63.92 0.64 25.69
N LEU A 339 -64.19 1.93 25.48
CA LEU A 339 -63.22 2.93 25.00
C LEU A 339 -62.17 3.39 26.02
N ASN A 340 -62.25 2.97 27.30
CA ASN A 340 -61.14 3.15 28.25
C ASN A 340 -59.87 2.36 27.84
N SER A 341 -59.99 1.38 26.93
CA SER A 341 -58.85 0.71 26.30
C SER A 341 -58.16 1.53 25.20
N GLN A 342 -58.69 2.70 24.83
CA GLN A 342 -58.13 3.51 23.75
C GLN A 342 -56.85 4.24 24.17
N ALA A 343 -56.79 4.76 25.41
CA ALA A 343 -55.58 5.36 25.95
C ALA A 343 -54.46 4.31 26.11
N ASP A 344 -54.81 3.10 26.58
CA ASP A 344 -53.87 1.97 26.65
C ASP A 344 -53.43 1.53 25.25
N ARG A 345 -54.33 1.52 24.26
CA ARG A 345 -53.99 1.25 22.85
C ARG A 345 -53.07 2.29 22.26
N GLU A 346 -53.29 3.57 22.52
CA GLU A 346 -52.42 4.66 22.08
C GLU A 346 -51.04 4.56 22.74
N GLN A 347 -50.98 4.16 24.02
CA GLN A 347 -49.72 3.94 24.72
C GLN A 347 -48.99 2.68 24.21
N ILE A 348 -49.72 1.60 23.96
CA ILE A 348 -49.18 0.36 23.36
C ILE A 348 -48.70 0.64 21.94
N GLN A 349 -49.44 1.43 21.15
CA GLN A 349 -49.03 1.84 19.81
C GLN A 349 -47.75 2.67 19.85
N LYS A 350 -47.64 3.64 20.78
CA LYS A 350 -46.40 4.40 20.99
C LYS A 350 -45.22 3.49 21.35
N ILE A 351 -45.43 2.51 22.22
CA ILE A 351 -44.39 1.54 22.59
C ILE A 351 -44.02 0.67 21.39
N TYR A 352 -44.99 0.24 20.58
CA TYR A 352 -44.76 -0.53 19.37
C TYR A 352 -43.99 0.27 18.32
N ASP A 353 -44.34 1.55 18.11
CA ASP A 353 -43.64 2.44 17.19
C ASP A 353 -42.19 2.69 17.68
N GLN A 354 -42.00 2.92 18.98
CA GLN A 354 -40.68 3.03 19.59
C GLN A 354 -39.88 1.73 19.47
N LEU A 355 -40.50 0.57 19.70
CA LEU A 355 -39.84 -0.73 19.57
C LEU A 355 -39.46 -1.00 18.11
N SER A 356 -40.32 -0.64 17.16
CA SER A 356 -40.06 -0.81 15.73
C SER A 356 -38.90 0.05 15.24
N SER A 357 -38.74 1.28 15.76
CA SER A 357 -37.58 2.12 15.45
C SER A 357 -36.29 1.62 16.11
N LEU A 358 -36.40 0.97 17.27
CA LEU A 358 -35.26 0.34 17.95
C LEU A 358 -34.89 -1.02 17.36
N ASP A 359 -35.79 -1.74 16.70
CA ASP A 359 -35.53 -3.07 16.14
C ASP A 359 -34.44 -3.02 15.06
N ALA A 360 -34.54 -2.04 14.14
CA ALA A 360 -33.53 -1.78 13.12
C ALA A 360 -32.16 -1.45 13.74
N VAL A 361 -32.14 -0.66 14.81
CA VAL A 361 -30.90 -0.30 15.52
C VAL A 361 -30.33 -1.52 16.26
N THR A 362 -31.18 -2.30 16.93
CA THR A 362 -30.78 -3.47 17.74
C THR A 362 -30.13 -4.55 16.88
N ALA A 363 -30.62 -4.76 15.65
CA ALA A 363 -29.98 -5.66 14.69
C ALA A 363 -28.55 -5.21 14.31
N SER A 364 -28.28 -3.90 14.31
CA SER A 364 -26.97 -3.34 13.97
C SER A 364 -25.96 -3.32 15.13
N VAL A 365 -26.43 -3.32 16.38
CA VAL A 365 -25.57 -3.18 17.58
C VAL A 365 -24.45 -4.22 17.64
N PRO A 366 -24.68 -5.53 17.44
CA PRO A 366 -23.61 -6.53 17.46
C PRO A 366 -22.51 -6.25 16.42
N THR A 367 -22.90 -5.83 15.21
CA THR A 367 -21.95 -5.50 14.14
C THR A 367 -21.08 -4.28 14.47
N ILE A 368 -21.67 -3.29 15.15
CA ILE A 368 -20.95 -2.09 15.61
C ILE A 368 -19.97 -2.47 16.72
N VAL A 369 -20.36 -3.35 17.64
CA VAL A 369 -19.48 -3.84 18.71
C VAL A 369 -18.32 -4.65 18.13
N ASP A 370 -18.56 -5.57 17.19
CA ASP A 370 -17.49 -6.32 16.52
C ASP A 370 -16.52 -5.41 15.76
N ARG A 371 -17.05 -4.37 15.10
CA ARG A 371 -16.23 -3.34 14.45
C ARG A 371 -15.39 -2.57 15.47
N LEU A 372 -15.96 -2.20 16.62
CA LEU A 372 -15.25 -1.51 17.70
C LEU A 372 -14.13 -2.39 18.28
N VAL A 373 -14.39 -3.69 18.47
CA VAL A 373 -13.39 -4.66 18.94
C VAL A 373 -12.26 -4.82 17.92
N THR A 374 -12.59 -4.90 16.63
CA THR A 374 -11.59 -5.01 15.55
C THR A 374 -10.73 -3.74 15.47
N LEU A 375 -11.33 -2.56 15.62
CA LEU A 375 -10.65 -1.25 15.58
C LEU A 375 -9.95 -0.88 16.89
N LYS A 376 -10.18 -1.61 17.98
CA LYS A 376 -9.58 -1.33 19.29
C LYS A 376 -8.06 -1.23 19.22
N SER A 377 -7.41 -2.18 18.56
CA SER A 377 -5.94 -2.20 18.44
C SER A 377 -5.41 -0.95 17.73
N VAL A 378 -6.10 -0.52 16.67
CA VAL A 378 -5.76 0.70 15.92
C VAL A 378 -5.99 1.95 16.76
N HIS A 379 -7.08 2.01 17.54
CA HIS A 379 -7.30 3.12 18.46
C HIS A 379 -6.26 3.17 19.59
N ASP A 380 -5.91 2.02 20.17
CA ASP A 380 -4.86 1.93 21.20
C ASP A 380 -3.49 2.37 20.65
N GLU A 381 -3.17 2.01 19.39
CA GLU A 381 -1.96 2.46 18.71
C GLU A 381 -2.01 3.98 18.43
N ALA A 382 -3.14 4.50 17.94
CA ALA A 382 -3.31 5.94 17.68
C ALA A 382 -3.15 6.78 18.96
N LEU A 383 -3.66 6.30 20.10
CA LEU A 383 -3.46 6.96 21.40
C LEU A 383 -1.97 6.98 21.81
N ASN A 384 -1.22 5.91 21.53
CA ASN A 384 0.21 5.85 21.80
C ASN A 384 1.01 6.77 20.85
N VAL A 385 0.56 6.95 19.61
CA VAL A 385 1.21 7.86 18.65
C VAL A 385 1.26 9.28 19.20
N THR A 386 0.18 9.80 19.80
CA THR A 386 0.19 11.14 20.41
C THR A 386 1.28 11.25 21.49
N ALA A 387 1.33 10.29 22.43
CA ALA A 387 2.34 10.30 23.49
C ALA A 387 3.79 10.15 22.95
N ARG A 388 3.97 9.39 21.85
CA ARG A 388 5.27 9.28 21.17
C ARG A 388 5.67 10.56 20.47
N VAL A 389 4.73 11.27 19.86
CA VAL A 389 4.96 12.58 19.23
C VAL A 389 5.34 13.61 20.28
N ASP A 390 4.61 13.69 21.40
CA ASP A 390 4.96 14.61 22.50
C ASP A 390 6.37 14.35 23.04
N ARG A 391 6.73 13.07 23.23
CA ARG A 391 8.09 12.70 23.65
C ARG A 391 9.12 13.07 22.60
N MET A 392 8.82 12.89 21.32
CA MET A 392 9.70 13.25 20.21
C MET A 392 9.90 14.77 20.16
N GLU A 393 8.85 15.56 20.32
CA GLU A 393 8.92 17.03 20.40
C GLU A 393 9.78 17.47 21.59
N GLN A 394 9.62 16.85 22.77
CA GLN A 394 10.47 17.14 23.92
C GLN A 394 11.95 16.81 23.66
N THR A 395 12.24 15.66 23.02
CA THR A 395 13.62 15.33 22.64
C THR A 395 14.19 16.28 21.59
N GLN A 396 13.37 16.74 20.65
CA GLN A 396 13.77 17.70 19.63
C GLN A 396 14.05 19.08 20.22
N ALA A 397 13.21 19.54 21.16
CA ALA A 397 13.43 20.79 21.90
C ALA A 397 14.74 20.73 22.70
N SER A 398 14.98 19.62 23.41
CA SER A 398 16.22 19.42 24.18
C SER A 398 17.46 19.35 23.30
N LEU A 399 17.38 18.69 22.13
CA LEU A 399 18.48 18.68 21.15
C LEU A 399 18.72 20.07 20.56
N SER A 400 17.67 20.84 20.29
CA SER A 400 17.81 22.22 19.82
C SER A 400 18.51 23.09 20.86
N GLU A 401 18.11 23.00 22.13
CA GLU A 401 18.76 23.74 23.22
C GLU A 401 20.23 23.33 23.39
N LEU A 402 20.54 22.04 23.27
CA LEU A 402 21.92 21.55 23.32
C LEU A 402 22.75 22.11 22.16
N LEU A 403 22.22 22.09 20.93
CA LEU A 403 22.89 22.65 19.76
C LEU A 403 23.09 24.16 19.86
N ASP A 404 22.13 24.90 20.40
CA ASP A 404 22.27 26.34 20.66
C ASP A 404 23.35 26.61 21.70
N SER A 405 23.43 25.77 22.74
CA SER A 405 24.48 25.86 23.77
C SER A 405 25.87 25.54 23.22
N ASP A 406 25.99 24.53 22.36
CA ASP A 406 27.24 24.15 21.68
C ASP A 406 27.68 25.24 20.70
N ALA A 407 26.74 25.84 19.96
CA ALA A 407 27.01 26.97 19.08
C ALA A 407 27.55 28.18 19.87
N ALA A 408 26.94 28.48 21.03
CA ALA A 408 27.42 29.54 21.90
C ALA A 408 28.81 29.23 22.49
N LEU A 409 29.08 27.96 22.86
CA LEU A 409 30.38 27.53 23.36
C LEU A 409 31.46 27.65 22.28
N LEU A 410 31.17 27.24 21.05
CA LEU A 410 32.08 27.39 19.91
C LEU A 410 32.35 28.87 19.59
N ALA A 411 31.34 29.73 19.61
CA ALA A 411 31.51 31.18 19.42
C ALA A 411 32.39 31.79 20.52
N ASN A 412 32.23 31.37 21.78
CA ASN A 412 33.09 31.80 22.88
C ASN A 412 34.53 31.29 22.73
N MET A 413 34.71 30.04 22.26
CA MET A 413 36.04 29.50 21.98
C MET A 413 36.72 30.24 20.83
N GLU A 414 35.99 30.57 19.76
CA GLU A 414 36.50 31.37 18.64
C GLU A 414 36.92 32.76 19.11
N ALA A 415 36.08 33.44 19.89
CA ALA A 415 36.40 34.74 20.47
C ALA A 415 37.64 34.68 21.38
N SER A 416 37.74 33.66 22.24
CA SER A 416 38.90 33.47 23.11
C SER A 416 40.18 33.15 22.32
N LEU A 417 40.09 32.35 21.25
CA LEU A 417 41.23 32.08 20.37
C LEU A 417 41.67 33.35 19.63
N ALA A 418 40.73 34.15 19.13
CA ALA A 418 41.03 35.43 18.47
C ALA A 418 41.72 36.41 19.43
N GLU A 419 41.21 36.54 20.66
CA GLU A 419 41.84 37.36 21.70
C GLU A 419 43.24 36.85 22.05
N ASN A 420 43.40 35.54 22.26
CA ASN A 420 44.70 34.94 22.55
C ASN A 420 45.70 35.18 21.42
N VAL A 421 45.30 35.04 20.15
CA VAL A 421 46.15 35.32 18.99
C VAL A 421 46.56 36.80 18.97
N GLN A 422 45.65 37.72 19.26
CA GLN A 422 45.96 39.15 19.34
C GLN A 422 46.95 39.45 20.48
N ILE A 423 46.78 38.84 21.64
CA ILE A 423 47.71 38.93 22.76
C ILE A 423 49.09 38.38 22.35
N PHE A 424 49.14 37.19 21.74
CA PHE A 424 50.39 36.58 21.23
C PHE A 424 51.08 37.50 20.23
N GLN A 425 50.35 38.10 19.29
CA GLN A 425 50.90 39.04 18.33
C GLN A 425 51.49 40.28 19.00
N SER A 426 50.78 40.85 19.99
CA SER A 426 51.29 41.98 20.76
C SER A 426 52.54 41.64 21.57
N ASN A 427 52.60 40.43 22.14
CA ASN A 427 53.74 39.95 22.91
C ASN A 427 54.97 39.73 22.02
N ILE A 428 54.77 39.17 20.81
CA ILE A 428 55.83 39.02 19.81
C ILE A 428 56.36 40.39 19.37
N GLN A 429 55.48 41.35 19.06
CA GLN A 429 55.89 42.71 18.72
C GLN A 429 56.70 43.38 19.84
N GLN A 430 56.28 43.22 21.10
CA GLN A 430 57.03 43.73 22.24
C GLN A 430 58.40 43.05 22.41
N LEU A 431 58.51 41.76 22.12
CA LEU A 431 59.78 41.03 22.13
C LEU A 431 60.70 41.50 21.02
N ASP A 432 60.19 41.68 19.80
CA ASP A 432 60.93 42.20 18.65
C ASP A 432 61.45 43.62 18.92
N ASP A 433 60.61 44.50 19.47
CA ASP A 433 61.00 45.86 19.86
C ASP A 433 62.13 45.85 20.91
N ARG A 434 62.06 44.94 21.88
CA ARG A 434 63.12 44.78 22.90
C ARG A 434 64.41 44.23 22.27
N MET A 435 64.30 43.27 21.35
CA MET A 435 65.44 42.69 20.65
C MET A 435 66.12 43.74 19.75
N ALA A 436 65.35 44.56 19.04
CA ALA A 436 65.84 45.67 18.24
C ALA A 436 66.59 46.71 19.10
N LYS A 437 66.05 47.07 20.27
CA LYS A 437 66.73 47.96 21.23
C LYS A 437 68.05 47.37 21.75
N LEU A 438 68.09 46.07 22.02
CA LEU A 438 69.33 45.38 22.45
C LEU A 438 70.37 45.31 21.32
N LEU A 439 69.94 45.03 20.08
CA LEU A 439 70.84 45.06 18.92
C LEU A 439 71.43 46.45 18.70
N ALA A 440 70.61 47.50 18.74
CA ALA A 440 71.04 48.89 18.60
C ALA A 440 72.04 49.33 19.69
N THR A 441 71.89 48.81 20.92
CA THR A 441 72.83 49.09 22.02
C THR A 441 74.11 48.25 21.95
N SER A 442 74.07 47.05 21.36
CA SER A 442 75.26 46.20 21.17
C SER A 442 76.13 46.59 19.97
N GLY A 443 75.55 47.18 18.92
CA GLY A 443 76.27 47.63 17.72
C GLY A 443 76.90 49.03 17.82
N GLY A 444 76.72 49.72 18.95
CA GLY A 444 77.21 51.08 19.19
C GLY A 444 78.49 51.17 20.03
N ARG A 445 79.31 50.12 20.08
CA ARG A 445 80.54 50.07 20.88
C ARG A 445 81.77 49.72 20.06
#